data_AF-A0A9W9LJT6-F1
#
_entry.id   AF-A0A9W9LJT6-F1
#
_cell.length_a   1.000
_cell.length_b   1.000
_cell.length_c   1.000
_cell.angle_alpha   90.00
_cell.angle_beta   90.00
_cell.angle_gamma   90.00
#
_symmetry.space_group_name_H-M   'P 1'
#
loop_
_entity.id
_entity.type
_entity.pdbx_description
1 polymer ?
#
loop_
_entity_poly.entity_id
_entity_poly.type
_entity_poly.pdbx_seq_one_letter_code
_entity_poly.pdbx_strand_id
1 'polypeptide(L)'
;MPDESGTRFRYTVPSSTEVDAWVQETLVVDPGSSANDIYEKEQPSSLFLLFYLPQARELLFRVPHWRIDGIGLMYLQTAFLRILSNGPSEEIQLDGLEAKYLAPSLDQAAAVQLETTAATSQAADEELGVFIRGLPSISISTLPNHEFNSETCGQGGGKYTGFNAIDLRKYLPVPYNGPEAAASIYHTGIPVSIDLAVHKYFESIAAEFHYGYRQYVNKVLELLNTQPPDPLHAPAHPELSSIGLINDHLQAKNEGSASTIDVEEWWVAIEAINRLLLTNVWTRSDRMCLSVIWNEAFYEDSFVVKFLEEWEQTVLKELDVN
;
A
#
# COMPACT_ATOMS: atom_id res chain seq x y z
N MET A 1 -13.15 13.12 -22.18
CA MET A 1 -13.50 12.13 -23.23
C MET A 1 -12.23 11.67 -23.92
N PRO A 2 -12.01 10.35 -24.09
CA PRO A 2 -10.95 9.84 -24.94
C PRO A 2 -11.19 10.27 -26.39
N ASP A 3 -10.11 10.50 -27.14
CA ASP A 3 -10.22 10.59 -28.61
C ASP A 3 -10.53 9.21 -29.22
N GLU A 4 -10.78 9.15 -30.53
CA GLU A 4 -11.12 7.89 -31.24
C GLU A 4 -10.05 6.79 -31.08
N SER A 5 -8.83 7.14 -30.63
CA SER A 5 -7.76 6.19 -30.36
C SER A 5 -7.77 5.63 -28.94
N GLY A 6 -8.53 6.22 -28.01
CA GLY A 6 -8.52 5.86 -26.58
C GLY A 6 -7.25 6.27 -25.83
N THR A 7 -6.27 6.92 -26.49
CA THR A 7 -4.95 7.20 -25.92
C THR A 7 -4.80 8.61 -25.35
N ARG A 8 -5.77 9.50 -25.61
CA ARG A 8 -5.69 10.90 -25.20
C ARG A 8 -6.87 11.31 -24.33
N PHE A 9 -6.59 11.65 -23.08
CA PHE A 9 -7.58 12.22 -22.18
C PHE A 9 -7.61 13.74 -22.34
N ARG A 10 -8.82 14.29 -22.49
CA ARG A 10 -9.06 15.73 -22.38
C ARG A 10 -9.51 16.07 -20.96
N TYR A 11 -8.76 16.95 -20.30
CA TYR A 11 -9.20 17.60 -19.07
C TYR A 11 -10.25 18.66 -19.40
N THR A 12 -11.35 18.66 -18.67
CA THR A 12 -12.41 19.67 -18.75
C THR A 12 -12.50 20.34 -17.40
N VAL A 13 -12.40 21.66 -17.37
CA VAL A 13 -12.57 22.45 -16.15
C VAL A 13 -14.00 22.26 -15.65
N PRO A 14 -14.22 21.75 -14.43
CA PRO A 14 -15.57 21.55 -13.92
C PRO A 14 -16.21 22.90 -13.55
N SER A 15 -17.50 23.02 -13.80
CA SER A 15 -18.33 24.11 -13.27
C SER A 15 -18.51 23.98 -11.76
N SER A 16 -18.91 25.06 -11.10
CA SER A 16 -19.22 25.04 -9.66
C SER A 16 -20.24 23.96 -9.30
N THR A 17 -21.27 23.76 -10.12
CA THR A 17 -22.28 22.71 -9.89
C THR A 17 -21.69 21.30 -9.98
N GLU A 18 -20.75 21.07 -10.90
CA GLU A 18 -20.06 19.78 -11.01
C GLU A 18 -19.12 19.54 -9.82
N VAL A 19 -18.45 20.57 -9.33
CA VAL A 19 -17.63 20.49 -8.10
C VAL A 19 -18.51 20.17 -6.89
N ASP A 20 -19.63 20.86 -6.72
CA ASP A 20 -20.57 20.61 -5.61
C ASP A 20 -21.13 19.18 -5.65
N ALA A 21 -21.50 18.69 -6.84
CA ALA A 21 -21.97 17.32 -7.02
C ALA A 21 -20.88 16.30 -6.68
N TRP A 22 -19.63 16.53 -7.11
CA TRP A 22 -18.50 15.68 -6.78
C TRP A 22 -18.22 15.65 -5.27
N VAL A 23 -18.27 16.79 -4.59
CA VAL A 23 -18.12 16.86 -3.13
C VAL A 23 -19.23 16.07 -2.43
N GLN A 24 -20.48 16.19 -2.87
CA GLN A 24 -21.60 15.43 -2.31
C GLN A 24 -21.44 13.91 -2.48
N GLU A 25 -20.78 13.47 -3.55
CA GLU A 25 -20.53 12.06 -3.83
C GLU A 25 -19.31 11.51 -3.05
N THR A 26 -18.34 12.36 -2.73
CA THR A 26 -17.03 11.93 -2.21
C THR A 26 -16.75 12.31 -0.76
N LEU A 27 -17.45 13.29 -0.20
CA LEU A 27 -17.38 13.65 1.22
C LEU A 27 -18.63 13.15 1.95
N VAL A 28 -18.43 12.16 2.82
CA VAL A 28 -19.50 11.57 3.62
C VAL A 28 -19.35 12.02 5.06
N VAL A 29 -20.42 12.60 5.62
CA VAL A 29 -20.47 12.93 7.05
C VAL A 29 -21.38 11.92 7.74
N ASP A 30 -20.79 11.05 8.56
CA ASP A 30 -21.53 10.06 9.34
C ASP A 30 -21.23 10.21 10.84
N PRO A 31 -22.09 10.92 11.58
CA PRO A 31 -21.91 11.07 13.02
C PRO A 31 -22.06 9.78 13.82
N GLY A 32 -22.72 8.74 13.29
CA GLY A 32 -23.10 7.56 14.06
C GLY A 32 -22.11 6.40 14.01
N SER A 33 -21.09 6.49 13.16
CA SER A 33 -20.16 5.40 12.86
C SER A 33 -18.72 5.73 13.29
N SER A 34 -17.94 4.69 13.57
CA SER A 34 -16.47 4.76 13.64
C SER A 34 -15.82 4.38 12.30
N ALA A 35 -14.53 4.64 12.14
CA ALA A 35 -13.77 4.26 10.97
C ALA A 35 -13.73 2.74 10.79
N ASN A 36 -13.72 1.99 11.90
CA ASN A 36 -13.85 0.52 11.89
C ASN A 36 -15.24 0.08 11.40
N ASP A 37 -16.32 0.72 11.87
CA ASP A 37 -17.68 0.43 11.39
C ASP A 37 -17.82 0.63 9.88
N ILE A 38 -17.24 1.71 9.36
CA ILE A 38 -17.24 2.00 7.92
C ILE A 38 -16.38 0.99 7.17
N TYR A 39 -15.18 0.67 7.67
CA TYR A 39 -14.29 -0.30 7.04
C TYR A 39 -14.95 -1.67 6.86
N GLU A 40 -15.66 -2.17 7.87
CA GLU A 40 -16.32 -3.49 7.85
C GLU A 40 -17.54 -3.57 6.90
N LYS A 41 -18.28 -2.46 6.72
CA LYS A 41 -19.59 -2.47 6.05
C LYS A 41 -19.55 -1.91 4.64
N GLU A 42 -18.65 -0.96 4.39
CA GLU A 42 -18.65 -0.19 3.15
C GLU A 42 -18.10 -1.01 1.99
N GLN A 43 -18.75 -0.89 0.83
CA GLN A 43 -18.39 -1.65 -0.37
C GLN A 43 -17.21 -1.01 -1.12
N PRO A 44 -16.49 -1.80 -1.95
CA PRO A 44 -15.46 -1.24 -2.80
C PRO A 44 -16.01 -0.13 -3.71
N SER A 45 -15.28 0.99 -3.77
CA SER A 45 -15.61 2.14 -4.61
C SER A 45 -14.47 2.42 -5.59
N SER A 46 -14.78 2.99 -6.74
CA SER A 46 -13.76 3.48 -7.70
C SER A 46 -13.33 4.93 -7.45
N LEU A 47 -13.99 5.59 -6.49
CA LEU A 47 -13.79 6.97 -6.08
C LEU A 47 -12.90 7.05 -4.85
N PHE A 48 -12.23 8.19 -4.71
CA PHE A 48 -11.68 8.58 -3.42
C PHE A 48 -12.83 9.10 -2.56
N LEU A 49 -13.02 8.52 -1.38
CA LEU A 49 -14.02 8.93 -0.41
C LEU A 49 -13.33 9.43 0.86
N LEU A 50 -13.80 10.55 1.39
CA LEU A 50 -13.45 11.05 2.71
C LEU A 50 -14.66 10.94 3.63
N PHE A 51 -14.51 10.17 4.70
CA PHE A 51 -15.52 10.09 5.75
C PHE A 51 -15.11 10.99 6.92
N TYR A 52 -15.99 11.90 7.30
CA TYR A 52 -15.88 12.69 8.52
C TYR A 52 -16.84 12.13 9.58
N LEU A 53 -16.27 11.67 10.69
CA LEU A 53 -16.97 10.93 11.74
C LEU A 53 -16.92 11.75 13.05
N PRO A 54 -17.77 12.79 13.18
CA PRO A 54 -17.60 13.81 14.21
C PRO A 54 -17.73 13.30 15.66
N GLN A 55 -18.58 12.31 15.93
CA GLN A 55 -18.73 11.78 17.29
C GLN A 55 -17.53 10.95 17.72
N ALA A 56 -16.97 10.15 16.81
CA ALA A 56 -15.74 9.40 17.02
C ALA A 56 -14.48 10.30 16.96
N ARG A 57 -14.61 11.50 16.38
CA ARG A 57 -13.49 12.44 16.08
C ARG A 57 -12.49 11.83 15.10
N GLU A 58 -12.99 11.10 14.11
CA GLU A 58 -12.18 10.37 13.15
C GLU A 58 -12.34 10.93 11.73
N LEU A 59 -11.29 10.74 10.92
CA LEU A 59 -11.30 10.91 9.49
C LEU A 59 -10.85 9.60 8.85
N LEU A 60 -11.65 9.07 7.92
CA LEU A 60 -11.28 7.88 7.15
C LEU A 60 -11.13 8.25 5.67
N PHE A 61 -9.94 8.00 5.15
CA PHE A 61 -9.60 8.18 3.74
C PHE A 61 -9.70 6.82 3.06
N ARG A 62 -10.64 6.65 2.14
CA ARG A 62 -10.81 5.41 1.37
C ARG A 62 -10.54 5.67 -0.09
N VAL A 63 -9.59 4.95 -0.67
CA VAL A 63 -9.14 5.18 -2.04
C VAL A 63 -8.75 3.86 -2.71
N PRO A 64 -9.05 3.66 -4.00
CA PRO A 64 -8.57 2.49 -4.71
C PRO A 64 -7.05 2.49 -4.77
N HIS A 65 -6.43 1.39 -4.33
CA HIS A 65 -4.97 1.25 -4.30
C HIS A 65 -4.31 1.33 -5.69
N TRP A 66 -5.07 1.12 -6.78
CA TRP A 66 -4.60 1.35 -8.15
C TRP A 66 -4.50 2.84 -8.55
N ARG A 67 -4.92 3.78 -7.69
CA ARG A 67 -4.77 5.23 -7.93
C ARG A 67 -3.66 5.87 -7.11
N ILE A 68 -3.40 5.37 -5.91
CA ILE A 68 -2.45 5.98 -4.97
C ILE A 68 -1.87 4.92 -4.05
N ASP A 69 -0.59 5.06 -3.74
CA ASP A 69 0.09 4.23 -2.75
C ASP A 69 0.01 4.81 -1.32
N GLY A 70 0.43 4.03 -0.32
CA GLY A 70 0.37 4.44 1.08
C GLY A 70 1.15 5.71 1.41
N ILE A 71 2.31 5.93 0.79
CA ILE A 71 3.12 7.15 0.99
C ILE A 71 2.41 8.36 0.38
N GLY A 72 1.89 8.22 -0.84
CA GLY A 72 1.09 9.23 -1.51
C GLY A 72 -0.14 9.61 -0.70
N LEU A 73 -0.83 8.64 -0.11
CA LEU A 73 -1.98 8.88 0.75
C LEU A 73 -1.61 9.69 1.99
N MET A 74 -0.47 9.40 2.63
CA MET A 74 0.03 10.20 3.76
C MET A 74 0.38 11.63 3.35
N TYR A 75 0.95 11.86 2.16
CA TYR A 75 1.16 13.22 1.67
C TYR A 75 -0.16 13.99 1.49
N LEU A 76 -1.19 13.34 0.95
CA LEU A 76 -2.52 13.95 0.84
C LEU A 76 -3.13 14.24 2.22
N GLN A 77 -3.01 13.31 3.17
CA GLN A 77 -3.48 13.50 4.55
C GLN A 77 -2.78 14.69 5.21
N THR A 78 -1.47 14.82 5.05
CA THR A 78 -0.69 15.95 5.60
C THR A 78 -1.10 17.28 4.96
N ALA A 79 -1.29 17.32 3.64
CA ALA A 79 -1.78 18.52 2.96
C ALA A 79 -3.18 18.90 3.46
N PHE A 80 -4.07 17.91 3.60
CA PHE A 80 -5.43 18.10 4.12
C PHE A 80 -5.43 18.66 5.54
N LEU A 81 -4.69 18.04 6.47
CA LEU A 81 -4.61 18.50 7.86
C LEU A 81 -4.01 19.90 7.97
N ARG A 82 -3.06 20.25 7.11
CA ARG A 82 -2.51 21.60 7.04
C ARG A 82 -3.54 22.62 6.57
N ILE A 83 -4.37 22.28 5.58
CA ILE A 83 -5.47 23.16 5.15
C ILE A 83 -6.48 23.31 6.30
N LEU A 84 -6.85 22.21 6.95
CA LEU A 84 -7.80 22.21 8.05
C LEU A 84 -7.31 23.04 9.25
N SER A 85 -6.01 22.96 9.60
CA SER A 85 -5.45 23.72 10.73
C SER A 85 -5.29 25.21 10.42
N ASN A 86 -5.01 25.58 9.17
CA ASN A 86 -4.90 26.99 8.78
C ASN A 86 -6.26 27.65 8.51
N GLY A 87 -7.29 26.84 8.26
CA GLY A 87 -8.58 27.31 7.77
C GLY A 87 -8.63 27.35 6.23
N PRO A 88 -9.83 27.49 5.64
CA PRO A 88 -9.97 27.58 4.19
C PRO A 88 -9.11 28.73 3.65
N SER A 89 -8.35 28.44 2.59
CA SER A 89 -7.62 29.47 1.85
C SER A 89 -8.59 30.35 1.03
N GLU A 90 -8.05 31.35 0.34
CA GLU A 90 -8.82 32.11 -0.66
C GLU A 90 -9.54 31.19 -1.66
N GLU A 91 -10.62 31.70 -2.25
CA GLU A 91 -11.51 30.95 -3.16
C GLU A 91 -10.71 30.25 -4.27
N ILE A 92 -10.77 28.92 -4.32
CA ILE A 92 -10.04 28.12 -5.31
C ILE A 92 -10.64 28.41 -6.69
N GLN A 93 -9.82 28.94 -7.61
CA GLN A 93 -10.23 29.12 -9.00
C GLN A 93 -9.71 27.96 -9.84
N LEU A 94 -10.65 27.23 -10.45
CA LEU A 94 -10.36 26.19 -11.44
C LEU A 94 -10.37 26.85 -12.81
N ASP A 95 -9.20 26.97 -13.44
CA ASP A 95 -9.00 27.63 -14.72
C ASP A 95 -8.38 26.71 -15.78
N GLY A 96 -8.21 25.42 -15.45
CA GLY A 96 -7.60 24.40 -16.27
C GLY A 96 -6.11 24.24 -16.06
N LEU A 97 -5.43 25.15 -15.36
CA LEU A 97 -4.02 25.00 -15.03
C LEU A 97 -3.79 23.85 -14.04
N GLU A 98 -4.80 23.46 -13.27
CA GLU A 98 -4.76 22.34 -12.34
C GLU A 98 -4.40 21.00 -13.01
N ALA A 99 -4.69 20.86 -14.31
CA ALA A 99 -4.32 19.66 -15.08
C ALA A 99 -2.81 19.39 -15.09
N LYS A 100 -1.97 20.42 -14.89
CA LYS A 100 -0.51 20.27 -14.81
C LYS A 100 -0.04 19.55 -13.54
N TYR A 101 -0.90 19.44 -12.53
CA TYR A 101 -0.62 18.75 -11.27
C TYR A 101 -1.02 17.28 -11.29
N LEU A 102 -1.53 16.76 -12.42
CA LEU A 102 -1.72 15.33 -12.60
C LEU A 102 -0.35 14.64 -12.58
N ALA A 103 -0.15 13.77 -11.60
CA ALA A 103 1.08 13.01 -11.49
C ALA A 103 1.21 12.06 -12.69
N PRO A 104 2.40 11.98 -13.32
CA PRO A 104 2.62 11.02 -14.41
C PRO A 104 2.66 9.58 -13.88
N SER A 105 2.57 8.62 -14.80
CA SER A 105 2.80 7.20 -14.46
C SER A 105 4.23 7.00 -13.95
N LEU A 106 4.47 5.89 -13.25
CA LEU A 106 5.80 5.54 -12.76
C LEU A 106 6.83 5.48 -13.90
N ASP A 107 6.49 4.88 -15.04
CA ASP A 107 7.40 4.80 -16.20
C ASP A 107 7.80 6.18 -16.72
N GLN A 108 6.83 7.10 -16.79
CA GLN A 108 7.08 8.48 -17.20
C GLN A 108 7.90 9.24 -16.16
N ALA A 109 7.58 9.08 -14.86
CA ALA A 109 8.28 9.72 -13.76
C ALA A 109 9.75 9.26 -13.65
N ALA A 110 9.99 7.96 -13.85
CA ALA A 110 11.31 7.34 -13.83
C ALA A 110 12.05 7.44 -15.17
N ALA A 111 11.45 8.06 -16.19
CA ALA A 111 12.00 8.16 -17.54
C ALA A 111 12.41 6.80 -18.12
N VAL A 112 11.61 5.76 -17.87
CA VAL A 112 11.83 4.41 -18.38
C VAL A 112 11.70 4.43 -19.90
N GLN A 113 12.68 3.83 -20.57
CA GLN A 113 12.61 3.60 -22.01
C GLN A 113 11.58 2.50 -22.27
N LEU A 114 10.51 2.82 -23.00
CA LEU A 114 9.45 1.87 -23.37
C LEU A 114 9.91 0.82 -24.40
N GLU A 115 11.06 1.02 -25.05
CA GLU A 115 11.66 0.02 -25.92
C GLU A 115 12.37 -1.04 -25.09
N THR A 116 11.72 -2.19 -24.90
CA THR A 116 12.33 -3.35 -24.25
C THR A 116 13.50 -3.87 -25.10
N THR A 117 14.72 -3.78 -24.56
CA THR A 117 15.91 -4.40 -25.17
C THR A 117 16.01 -5.88 -24.77
N ALA A 118 16.74 -6.69 -25.54
CA ALA A 118 17.01 -8.08 -25.16
C ALA A 118 17.71 -8.19 -23.79
N ALA A 119 18.58 -7.22 -23.46
CA ALA A 119 19.24 -7.19 -22.16
C ALA A 119 18.27 -6.84 -21.01
N THR A 120 17.33 -5.92 -21.24
CA THR A 120 16.28 -5.57 -20.27
C THR A 120 15.35 -6.75 -20.02
N SER A 121 14.89 -7.42 -21.09
CA SER A 121 14.04 -8.60 -20.99
C SER A 121 14.74 -9.75 -20.27
N GLN A 122 16.01 -10.05 -20.61
CA GLN A 122 16.77 -11.07 -19.91
C GLN A 122 16.94 -10.73 -18.42
N ALA A 123 17.23 -9.47 -18.10
CA ALA A 123 17.31 -9.03 -16.72
C ALA A 123 15.97 -9.20 -15.97
N ALA A 124 14.85 -8.86 -16.60
CA ALA A 124 13.52 -9.06 -16.02
C ALA A 124 13.21 -10.56 -15.80
N ASP A 125 13.54 -11.42 -16.75
CA ASP A 125 13.38 -12.87 -16.64
C ASP A 125 14.25 -13.48 -15.53
N GLU A 126 15.47 -12.98 -15.35
CA GLU A 126 16.38 -13.40 -14.28
C GLU A 126 15.79 -13.10 -12.90
N GLU A 127 15.27 -11.88 -12.70
CA GLU A 127 14.62 -11.43 -11.46
C GLU A 127 13.32 -12.20 -11.20
N LEU A 128 12.43 -12.30 -12.20
CA LEU A 128 11.18 -13.07 -12.09
C LEU A 128 11.46 -14.56 -11.83
N GLY A 129 12.55 -15.07 -12.40
CA GLY A 129 13.02 -16.42 -12.18
C GLY A 129 13.26 -16.74 -10.70
N VAL A 130 13.60 -15.76 -9.85
CA VAL A 130 13.71 -15.95 -8.39
C VAL A 130 12.37 -16.39 -7.81
N PHE A 131 11.30 -15.67 -8.16
CA PHE A 131 9.94 -16.00 -7.72
C PHE A 131 9.48 -17.33 -8.30
N ILE A 132 9.58 -17.52 -9.62
CA ILE A 132 9.12 -18.74 -10.30
C ILE A 132 9.83 -19.99 -9.76
N ARG A 133 11.17 -19.96 -9.59
CA ARG A 133 11.95 -21.09 -9.03
C ARG A 133 11.75 -21.27 -7.52
N GLY A 134 11.18 -20.27 -6.86
CA GLY A 134 10.83 -20.27 -5.45
C GLY A 134 9.52 -20.98 -5.14
N LEU A 135 8.69 -21.25 -6.16
CA LEU A 135 7.41 -21.92 -6.00
C LEU A 135 7.56 -23.46 -5.95
N PRO A 136 6.73 -24.17 -5.16
CA PRO A 136 5.71 -23.63 -4.25
C PRO A 136 6.34 -22.98 -3.01
N SER A 137 5.77 -21.85 -2.60
CA SER A 137 6.12 -21.15 -1.35
C SER A 137 5.60 -21.93 -0.13
N ILE A 138 6.17 -21.70 1.04
CA ILE A 138 5.51 -22.05 2.30
C ILE A 138 4.13 -21.39 2.31
N SER A 139 3.15 -22.08 2.88
CA SER A 139 1.79 -21.57 3.00
C SER A 139 1.25 -21.97 4.36
N ILE A 140 0.51 -21.07 4.95
CA ILE A 140 -0.25 -21.23 6.17
C ILE A 140 -1.53 -22.01 5.84
N SER A 141 -1.95 -22.87 6.76
CA SER A 141 -3.24 -23.57 6.63
C SER A 141 -4.39 -22.57 6.70
N THR A 142 -5.32 -22.65 5.74
CA THR A 142 -6.54 -21.84 5.74
C THR A 142 -7.75 -22.69 6.15
N LEU A 143 -8.83 -22.02 6.52
CA LEU A 143 -10.13 -22.64 6.74
C LEU A 143 -10.62 -23.36 5.47
N PRO A 144 -11.34 -24.50 5.62
CA PRO A 144 -11.97 -25.18 4.51
C PRO A 144 -13.20 -24.38 4.03
N ASN A 145 -13.05 -23.63 2.95
CA ASN A 145 -14.14 -22.95 2.25
C ASN A 145 -14.74 -23.83 1.12
N HIS A 146 -15.93 -23.53 0.60
CA HIS A 146 -16.60 -24.32 -0.44
C HIS A 146 -15.80 -24.45 -1.77
N GLU A 147 -14.86 -23.54 -2.02
CA GLU A 147 -13.93 -23.56 -3.18
C GLU A 147 -12.49 -23.89 -2.79
N PHE A 148 -12.25 -24.35 -1.56
CA PHE A 148 -10.93 -24.61 -1.02
C PHE A 148 -10.29 -25.86 -1.65
N ASN A 149 -9.24 -25.67 -2.44
CA ASN A 149 -8.36 -26.77 -2.86
C ASN A 149 -7.23 -26.97 -1.84
N SER A 150 -7.27 -28.06 -1.07
CA SER A 150 -6.24 -28.40 -0.09
C SER A 150 -4.83 -28.57 -0.67
N GLU A 151 -4.69 -28.79 -1.98
CA GLU A 151 -3.38 -28.87 -2.67
C GLU A 151 -2.66 -27.52 -2.74
N THR A 152 -3.37 -26.42 -2.51
CA THR A 152 -2.79 -25.07 -2.47
C THR A 152 -2.29 -24.66 -1.08
N CYS A 153 -2.54 -25.49 -0.06
CA CYS A 153 -1.88 -25.36 1.24
C CYS A 153 -0.40 -25.76 1.11
N GLY A 154 0.45 -25.01 1.76
CA GLY A 154 1.89 -25.25 1.76
C GLY A 154 2.20 -26.41 2.66
N GLN A 155 3.22 -27.18 2.28
CA GLN A 155 3.75 -28.20 3.16
C GLN A 155 4.73 -27.57 4.16
N GLY A 156 4.81 -28.16 5.35
CA GLY A 156 5.76 -27.70 6.37
C GLY A 156 7.21 -27.89 5.90
N GLY A 157 8.01 -26.82 6.00
CA GLY A 157 9.35 -26.75 5.42
C GLY A 157 9.32 -26.36 3.93
N GLY A 158 10.25 -25.51 3.50
CA GLY A 158 10.29 -25.03 2.13
C GLY A 158 10.86 -23.62 2.01
N LYS A 159 10.56 -22.96 0.89
CA LYS A 159 11.01 -21.60 0.61
C LYS A 159 9.93 -20.60 0.98
N TYR A 160 10.28 -19.55 1.72
CA TYR A 160 9.44 -18.35 1.78
C TYR A 160 9.63 -17.58 0.48
N THR A 161 8.60 -17.55 -0.36
CA THR A 161 8.61 -16.88 -1.66
C THR A 161 7.44 -15.91 -1.76
N GLY A 162 7.72 -14.65 -2.05
CA GLY A 162 6.71 -13.58 -2.12
C GLY A 162 7.28 -12.31 -2.78
N PHE A 163 6.56 -11.20 -2.63
CA PHE A 163 7.02 -9.87 -3.04
C PHE A 163 7.15 -8.95 -1.84
N ASN A 164 8.20 -8.13 -1.81
CA ASN A 164 8.34 -7.04 -0.85
C ASN A 164 8.04 -5.71 -1.54
N ALA A 165 7.06 -4.96 -1.03
CA ALA A 165 6.81 -3.60 -1.51
C ALA A 165 7.99 -2.67 -1.18
N ILE A 166 8.39 -1.83 -2.14
CA ILE A 166 9.42 -0.80 -1.96
C ILE A 166 8.95 0.52 -2.56
N ASP A 167 9.06 1.60 -1.78
CA ASP A 167 8.87 2.97 -2.27
C ASP A 167 10.05 3.38 -3.18
N LEU A 168 9.71 3.85 -4.37
CA LEU A 168 10.67 4.28 -5.39
C LEU A 168 10.92 5.78 -5.38
N ARG A 169 10.18 6.58 -4.59
CA ARG A 169 10.30 8.04 -4.59
C ARG A 169 11.73 8.54 -4.40
N LYS A 170 12.56 7.86 -3.58
CA LYS A 170 13.98 8.21 -3.40
C LYS A 170 14.83 8.12 -4.69
N TYR A 171 14.36 7.42 -5.71
CA TYR A 171 15.03 7.26 -7.00
C TYR A 171 14.42 8.14 -8.10
N LEU A 172 13.28 8.78 -7.83
CA LEU A 172 12.61 9.65 -8.80
C LEU A 172 13.18 11.07 -8.75
N PRO A 173 13.19 11.80 -9.88
CA PRO A 173 13.58 13.20 -9.89
C PRO A 173 12.50 14.07 -9.22
N VAL A 174 12.88 15.27 -8.76
CA VAL A 174 11.92 16.32 -8.39
C VAL A 174 11.05 16.65 -9.62
N PRO A 175 9.71 16.78 -9.47
CA PRO A 175 8.94 16.80 -8.22
C PRO A 175 8.35 15.44 -7.80
N TYR A 176 8.67 14.35 -8.50
CA TYR A 176 8.02 13.04 -8.30
C TYR A 176 8.49 12.28 -7.05
N ASN A 177 9.57 12.75 -6.42
CA ASN A 177 10.06 12.24 -5.14
C ASN A 177 9.37 12.83 -3.91
N GLY A 178 8.42 13.76 -4.10
CA GLY A 178 7.81 14.56 -3.04
C GLY A 178 6.27 14.58 -3.06
N PRO A 179 5.67 15.41 -2.19
CA PRO A 179 4.21 15.54 -2.06
C PRO A 179 3.52 16.12 -3.31
N GLU A 180 4.25 16.80 -4.20
CA GLU A 180 3.72 17.34 -5.45
C GLU A 180 3.18 16.26 -6.40
N ALA A 181 3.63 15.02 -6.24
CA ALA A 181 3.17 13.86 -7.00
C ALA A 181 2.52 12.80 -6.09
N ALA A 182 1.85 13.24 -5.02
CA ALA A 182 1.22 12.36 -4.04
C ALA A 182 0.22 11.37 -4.67
N ALA A 183 -0.60 11.84 -5.62
CA ALA A 183 -1.65 11.03 -6.25
C ALA A 183 -1.12 10.17 -7.41
N SER A 184 -0.23 9.22 -7.10
CA SER A 184 0.27 8.20 -8.05
C SER A 184 0.78 6.96 -7.31
N ILE A 185 1.09 5.91 -8.07
CA ILE A 185 1.74 4.69 -7.57
C ILE A 185 3.21 4.76 -7.93
N TYR A 186 4.04 5.07 -6.94
CA TYR A 186 5.50 5.08 -7.05
C TYR A 186 6.14 4.06 -6.10
N HIS A 187 5.55 2.87 -6.01
CA HIS A 187 6.17 1.70 -5.41
C HIS A 187 6.25 0.55 -6.41
N THR A 188 7.03 -0.46 -6.07
CA THR A 188 7.10 -1.72 -6.80
C THR A 188 7.31 -2.90 -5.85
N GLY A 189 7.23 -4.12 -6.38
CA GLY A 189 7.47 -5.36 -5.66
C GLY A 189 8.81 -5.96 -6.02
N ILE A 190 9.62 -6.29 -5.01
CA ILE A 190 10.86 -7.05 -5.17
C ILE A 190 10.55 -8.52 -4.93
N PRO A 191 10.71 -9.40 -5.93
CA PRO A 191 10.55 -10.83 -5.70
C PRO A 191 11.62 -11.32 -4.73
N VAL A 192 11.22 -12.12 -3.74
CA VAL A 192 12.11 -12.72 -2.76
C VAL A 192 11.81 -14.20 -2.64
N SER A 193 12.85 -15.03 -2.51
CA SER A 193 12.72 -16.46 -2.21
C SER A 193 13.84 -16.89 -1.26
N ILE A 194 13.47 -17.33 -0.05
CA ILE A 194 14.39 -17.69 1.02
C ILE A 194 14.18 -19.15 1.38
N ASP A 195 15.22 -19.98 1.24
CA ASP A 195 15.17 -21.39 1.65
C ASP A 195 15.34 -21.50 3.17
N LEU A 196 14.23 -21.75 3.88
CA LEU A 196 14.22 -21.85 5.34
C LEU A 196 14.88 -23.14 5.86
N ALA A 197 15.19 -24.10 5.00
CA ALA A 197 16.03 -25.25 5.38
C ALA A 197 17.52 -24.85 5.49
N VAL A 198 17.93 -23.80 4.78
CA VAL A 198 19.29 -23.25 4.78
C VAL A 198 19.41 -22.09 5.78
N HIS A 199 18.48 -21.14 5.73
CA HIS A 199 18.47 -19.93 6.56
C HIS A 199 17.50 -20.10 7.73
N LYS A 200 18.04 -20.50 8.88
CA LYS A 200 17.24 -20.89 10.06
C LYS A 200 17.18 -19.83 11.16
N TYR A 201 18.07 -18.84 11.11
CA TYR A 201 18.24 -17.83 12.14
C TYR A 201 17.98 -16.44 11.58
N PHE A 202 17.55 -15.53 12.46
CA PHE A 202 17.17 -14.17 12.09
C PHE A 202 18.24 -13.48 11.24
N GLU A 203 19.50 -13.52 11.64
CA GLU A 203 20.59 -12.84 10.94
C GLU A 203 20.82 -13.42 9.54
N SER A 204 20.67 -14.73 9.39
CA SER A 204 20.83 -15.41 8.09
C SER A 204 19.68 -15.10 7.14
N ILE A 205 18.46 -14.94 7.65
CA ILE A 205 17.27 -14.59 6.87
C ILE A 205 17.32 -13.10 6.50
N ALA A 206 17.67 -12.23 7.45
CA ALA A 206 17.83 -10.80 7.25
C ALA A 206 18.91 -10.49 6.20
N ALA A 207 20.00 -11.26 6.17
CA ALA A 207 21.04 -11.14 5.15
C ALA A 207 20.53 -11.42 3.74
N GLU A 208 19.65 -12.42 3.56
CA GLU A 208 19.04 -12.73 2.26
C GLU A 208 18.09 -11.62 1.80
N PHE A 209 17.23 -11.11 2.69
CA PHE A 209 16.41 -9.94 2.39
C PHE A 209 17.27 -8.74 1.98
N HIS A 210 18.31 -8.43 2.75
CA HIS A 210 19.20 -7.32 2.46
C HIS A 210 19.94 -7.47 1.13
N TYR A 211 20.33 -8.69 0.77
CA TYR A 211 20.94 -8.99 -0.53
C TYR A 211 19.95 -8.72 -1.68
N GLY A 212 18.72 -9.21 -1.57
CA GLY A 212 17.66 -8.96 -2.56
C GLY A 212 17.40 -7.46 -2.77
N TYR A 213 17.27 -6.70 -1.68
CA TYR A 213 17.09 -5.24 -1.76
C TYR A 213 18.25 -4.53 -2.48
N ARG A 214 19.51 -4.98 -2.32
CA ARG A 214 20.66 -4.35 -2.99
C ARG A 214 20.72 -4.65 -4.50
N GLN A 215 20.35 -5.85 -4.92
CA GLN A 215 20.35 -6.21 -6.34
C GLN A 215 19.30 -5.44 -7.13
N TYR A 216 18.13 -5.24 -6.52
CA TYR A 216 16.96 -4.64 -7.15
C TYR A 216 17.14 -3.16 -7.54
N VAL A 217 17.96 -2.38 -6.83
CA VAL A 217 18.22 -0.95 -7.13
C VAL A 217 18.75 -0.74 -8.56
N ASN A 218 19.20 -1.79 -9.25
CA ASN A 218 19.71 -1.71 -10.62
C ASN A 218 18.79 -2.32 -11.70
N LYS A 219 17.63 -2.89 -11.36
CA LYS A 219 16.83 -3.68 -12.32
C LYS A 219 15.31 -3.64 -12.05
N VAL A 220 14.59 -3.18 -13.10
CA VAL A 220 13.22 -3.54 -13.52
C VAL A 220 12.03 -2.70 -13.02
N LEU A 221 11.24 -2.25 -14.01
CA LEU A 221 9.85 -1.76 -13.90
C LEU A 221 8.83 -2.56 -14.75
N GLU A 222 9.17 -3.74 -15.26
CA GLU A 222 8.24 -4.54 -16.09
C GLU A 222 7.39 -5.57 -15.31
N LEU A 223 7.64 -5.78 -14.01
CA LEU A 223 7.08 -6.91 -13.25
C LEU A 223 5.66 -6.71 -12.68
N LEU A 224 5.21 -5.46 -12.50
CA LEU A 224 3.97 -5.18 -11.76
C LEU A 224 2.67 -5.44 -12.54
N ASN A 225 2.74 -5.73 -13.84
CA ASN A 225 1.55 -5.94 -14.68
C ASN A 225 1.14 -7.40 -14.84
N THR A 226 1.85 -8.35 -14.22
CA THR A 226 1.46 -9.77 -14.25
C THR A 226 0.61 -10.12 -13.04
N GLN A 227 -0.71 -10.04 -13.19
CA GLN A 227 -1.64 -10.63 -12.20
C GLN A 227 -1.65 -12.16 -12.37
N PRO A 228 -1.66 -12.94 -11.27
CA PRO A 228 -1.88 -14.37 -11.37
C PRO A 228 -3.27 -14.64 -12.00
N PRO A 229 -3.44 -15.75 -12.75
CA PRO A 229 -4.69 -16.06 -13.45
C PRO A 229 -5.93 -16.20 -12.55
N ASP A 230 -5.72 -16.32 -11.23
CA ASP A 230 -6.75 -16.20 -10.20
C ASP A 230 -6.08 -15.89 -8.83
N PRO A 231 -6.42 -14.78 -8.16
CA PRO A 231 -5.87 -14.43 -6.85
C PRO A 231 -6.20 -15.46 -5.75
N LEU A 232 -7.26 -16.26 -5.90
CA LEU A 232 -7.61 -17.33 -4.97
C LEU A 232 -6.66 -18.53 -5.06
N HIS A 233 -5.87 -18.65 -6.13
CA HIS A 233 -4.90 -19.72 -6.32
C HIS A 233 -3.49 -19.33 -5.86
N ALA A 234 -3.26 -18.06 -5.46
CA ALA A 234 -1.98 -17.62 -4.90
C ALA A 234 -1.68 -18.30 -3.55
N PRO A 235 -0.41 -18.59 -3.20
CA PRO A 235 -0.07 -19.20 -1.92
C PRO A 235 -0.57 -18.37 -0.74
N ALA A 236 -1.13 -19.02 0.27
CA ALA A 236 -1.58 -18.42 1.52
C ALA A 236 -0.40 -18.19 2.46
N HIS A 237 0.27 -17.04 2.39
CA HIS A 237 1.45 -16.74 3.21
C HIS A 237 1.42 -15.28 3.69
N PRO A 238 2.23 -14.90 4.70
CA PRO A 238 2.32 -13.51 5.10
C PRO A 238 3.12 -12.73 4.06
N GLU A 239 2.61 -11.58 3.64
CA GLU A 239 3.35 -10.60 2.83
C GLU A 239 3.58 -9.35 3.68
N LEU A 240 4.84 -8.89 3.75
CA LEU A 240 5.23 -7.78 4.59
C LEU A 240 5.32 -6.48 3.80
N SER A 241 4.59 -5.47 4.27
CA SER A 241 4.72 -4.09 3.86
C SER A 241 5.32 -3.26 5.01
N SER A 242 6.51 -2.70 4.79
CA SER A 242 7.15 -1.80 5.74
C SER A 242 6.89 -0.35 5.35
N ILE A 243 6.07 0.34 6.12
CA ILE A 243 5.70 1.75 5.88
C ILE A 243 6.78 2.70 6.41
N GLY A 244 7.53 2.27 7.43
CA GLY A 244 8.60 3.06 8.03
C GLY A 244 8.10 4.03 9.10
N LEU A 245 8.74 5.21 9.18
CA LEU A 245 8.41 6.23 10.18
C LEU A 245 7.23 7.06 9.70
N ILE A 246 6.05 6.89 10.33
CA ILE A 246 4.85 7.65 9.96
C ILE A 246 5.08 9.16 10.17
N ASN A 247 5.86 9.53 11.20
CA ASN A 247 6.16 10.91 11.54
C ASN A 247 6.95 11.66 10.44
N ASP A 248 7.61 10.95 9.52
CA ASP A 248 8.32 11.59 8.40
C ASP A 248 7.35 12.15 7.36
N HIS A 249 6.15 11.56 7.25
CA HIS A 249 5.14 11.93 6.27
C HIS A 249 3.95 12.66 6.91
N LEU A 250 3.48 12.18 8.06
CA LEU A 250 2.28 12.63 8.76
C LEU A 250 2.58 13.07 10.19
N GLN A 251 2.62 14.38 10.39
CA GLN A 251 2.92 14.99 11.69
C GLN A 251 1.83 14.67 12.72
N ALA A 252 2.25 14.37 13.95
CA ALA A 252 1.33 14.13 15.06
C ALA A 252 0.58 15.39 15.49
N LYS A 253 1.15 16.57 15.27
CA LYS A 253 0.55 17.86 15.62
C LYS A 253 0.66 18.82 14.45
N ASN A 254 -0.47 19.38 14.05
CA ASN A 254 -0.57 20.33 12.94
C ASN A 254 -1.09 21.66 13.49
N GLU A 255 -0.18 22.59 13.75
CA GLU A 255 -0.51 23.96 14.21
C GLU A 255 -0.71 24.86 12.99
N GLY A 256 -1.88 25.50 12.91
CA GLY A 256 -2.19 26.47 11.88
C GLY A 256 -2.79 27.75 12.45
N SER A 257 -3.04 28.72 11.57
CA SER A 257 -3.60 30.02 11.96
C SER A 257 -5.01 29.96 12.56
N ALA A 258 -5.80 28.94 12.21
CA ALA A 258 -7.19 28.81 12.66
C ALA A 258 -7.35 27.85 13.84
N SER A 259 -6.59 26.75 13.86
CA SER A 259 -6.70 25.72 14.89
C SER A 259 -5.42 24.87 15.01
N THR A 260 -5.38 24.04 16.04
CA THR A 260 -4.38 22.99 16.21
C THR A 260 -5.09 21.65 16.10
N ILE A 261 -4.52 20.74 15.30
CA ILE A 261 -5.04 19.38 15.14
C ILE A 261 -3.99 18.40 15.64
N ASP A 262 -4.36 17.63 16.66
CA ASP A 262 -3.58 16.54 17.20
C ASP A 262 -4.08 15.21 16.60
N VAL A 263 -3.20 14.47 15.94
CA VAL A 263 -3.47 13.16 15.36
C VAL A 263 -3.03 12.09 16.36
N GLU A 264 -3.99 11.66 17.17
CA GLU A 264 -3.78 10.73 18.29
C GLU A 264 -3.45 9.31 17.81
N GLU A 265 -4.13 8.84 16.76
CA GLU A 265 -3.99 7.51 16.21
C GLU A 265 -3.94 7.54 14.67
N TRP A 266 -3.27 6.56 14.09
CA TRP A 266 -3.23 6.33 12.65
C TRP A 266 -3.09 4.83 12.39
N TRP A 267 -3.92 4.32 11.49
CA TRP A 267 -3.84 2.97 10.97
C TRP A 267 -4.13 2.99 9.47
N VAL A 268 -3.71 1.93 8.79
CA VAL A 268 -4.00 1.70 7.37
C VAL A 268 -4.43 0.26 7.18
N ALA A 269 -5.38 0.06 6.27
CA ALA A 269 -5.82 -1.25 5.83
C ALA A 269 -5.99 -1.29 4.31
N ILE A 270 -5.93 -2.49 3.76
CA ILE A 270 -6.18 -2.80 2.35
C ILE A 270 -7.18 -3.95 2.34
N GLU A 271 -8.19 -3.88 1.47
CA GLU A 271 -9.16 -4.96 1.32
C GLU A 271 -8.47 -6.27 0.90
N ALA A 272 -8.48 -7.26 1.79
CA ALA A 272 -7.91 -8.57 1.53
C ALA A 272 -8.94 -9.46 0.80
N ILE A 273 -8.84 -9.55 -0.52
CA ILE A 273 -9.70 -10.45 -1.33
C ILE A 273 -9.13 -11.87 -1.47
N ASN A 274 -7.87 -12.06 -1.11
CA ASN A 274 -7.13 -13.30 -1.29
C ASN A 274 -6.79 -13.96 0.06
N ARG A 275 -5.91 -14.95 0.02
CA ARG A 275 -5.52 -15.75 1.17
C ARG A 275 -4.25 -15.27 1.85
N LEU A 276 -3.75 -14.10 1.49
CA LEU A 276 -2.55 -13.56 2.12
C LEU A 276 -2.89 -13.03 3.51
N LEU A 277 -1.95 -13.17 4.43
CA LEU A 277 -1.92 -12.32 5.62
C LEU A 277 -1.17 -11.06 5.22
N LEU A 278 -1.88 -9.95 5.02
CA LEU A 278 -1.26 -8.67 4.65
C LEU A 278 -0.69 -8.04 5.90
N THR A 279 0.57 -8.33 6.17
CA THR A 279 1.28 -7.86 7.36
C THR A 279 1.90 -6.49 7.10
N ASN A 280 1.73 -5.58 8.04
CA ASN A 280 2.26 -4.22 7.97
C ASN A 280 3.10 -3.90 9.20
N VAL A 281 4.19 -3.18 9.00
CA VAL A 281 5.00 -2.62 10.09
C VAL A 281 5.23 -1.13 9.87
N TRP A 282 5.04 -0.35 10.94
CA TRP A 282 5.38 1.06 10.97
C TRP A 282 5.82 1.50 12.35
N THR A 283 6.41 2.69 12.45
CA THR A 283 6.73 3.32 13.72
C THR A 283 6.07 4.69 13.80
N ARG A 284 5.41 4.98 14.93
CA ARG A 284 4.81 6.28 15.21
C ARG A 284 5.01 6.63 16.67
N SER A 285 5.51 7.83 16.94
CA SER A 285 5.74 8.33 18.31
C SER A 285 6.51 7.32 19.19
N ASP A 286 7.65 6.85 18.69
CA ASP A 286 8.53 5.86 19.32
C ASP A 286 7.90 4.49 19.61
N ARG A 287 6.74 4.19 19.02
CA ARG A 287 6.09 2.88 19.11
C ARG A 287 6.10 2.20 17.75
N MET A 288 6.65 0.99 17.71
CA MET A 288 6.49 0.08 16.57
C MET A 288 5.08 -0.52 16.63
N CYS A 289 4.40 -0.55 15.49
CA CYS A 289 3.11 -1.20 15.33
C CYS A 289 3.24 -2.33 14.32
N LEU A 290 2.75 -3.50 14.71
CA LEU A 290 2.59 -4.68 13.87
C LEU A 290 1.08 -4.83 13.61
N SER A 291 0.71 -4.93 12.34
CA SER A 291 -0.70 -5.09 11.94
C SER A 291 -0.82 -6.20 10.91
N VAL A 292 -1.96 -6.88 10.92
CA VAL A 292 -2.31 -7.90 9.93
C VAL A 292 -3.70 -7.62 9.44
N ILE A 293 -3.87 -7.59 8.12
CA ILE A 293 -5.19 -7.57 7.48
C ILE A 293 -5.38 -8.93 6.83
N TRP A 294 -6.53 -9.54 7.06
CA TRP A 294 -6.87 -10.86 6.56
C TRP A 294 -8.32 -10.91 6.10
N ASN A 295 -8.66 -12.01 5.45
CA ASN A 295 -10.02 -12.32 5.05
C ASN A 295 -10.54 -13.47 5.93
N GLU A 296 -11.62 -13.20 6.66
CA GLU A 296 -12.26 -14.12 7.62
C GLU A 296 -12.77 -15.41 6.95
N ALA A 297 -12.96 -15.42 5.63
CA ALA A 297 -13.28 -16.65 4.90
C ALA A 297 -12.15 -17.68 4.91
N PHE A 298 -10.92 -17.26 5.23
CA PHE A 298 -9.73 -18.12 5.21
C PHE A 298 -9.07 -18.30 6.57
N TYR A 299 -9.30 -17.41 7.54
CA TYR A 299 -8.63 -17.45 8.84
C TYR A 299 -9.59 -17.10 9.97
N GLU A 300 -9.47 -17.83 11.08
CA GLU A 300 -10.13 -17.45 12.33
C GLU A 300 -9.37 -16.34 13.03
N ASP A 301 -10.09 -15.44 13.70
CA ASP A 301 -9.49 -14.38 14.53
C ASP A 301 -8.50 -14.95 15.54
N SER A 302 -8.84 -16.08 16.17
CA SER A 302 -7.99 -16.72 17.18
C SER A 302 -6.63 -17.14 16.61
N PHE A 303 -6.60 -17.56 15.36
CA PHE A 303 -5.36 -17.90 14.66
C PHE A 303 -4.53 -16.65 14.36
N VAL A 304 -5.17 -15.60 13.84
CA VAL A 304 -4.46 -14.36 13.48
C VAL A 304 -3.94 -13.61 14.70
N VAL A 305 -4.71 -13.57 15.79
CA VAL A 305 -4.26 -13.02 17.08
C VAL A 305 -3.03 -13.76 17.58
N LYS A 306 -3.06 -15.09 17.58
CA LYS A 306 -1.91 -15.90 17.97
C LYS A 306 -0.69 -15.65 17.07
N PHE A 307 -0.90 -15.51 15.76
CA PHE A 307 0.17 -15.16 14.81
C PHE A 307 0.80 -13.79 15.15
N LEU A 308 -0.01 -12.78 15.45
CA LEU A 308 0.46 -11.46 15.88
C LEU A 308 1.26 -11.52 17.18
N GLU A 309 0.78 -12.26 18.18
CA GLU A 309 1.49 -12.47 19.45
C GLU A 309 2.85 -13.16 19.22
N GLU A 310 2.89 -14.23 18.42
CA GLU A 310 4.15 -14.93 18.09
C GLU A 310 5.12 -14.03 17.31
N TRP A 311 4.61 -13.17 16.42
CA TRP A 311 5.41 -12.19 15.70
C TRP A 311 6.02 -11.16 16.65
N GLU A 312 5.22 -10.57 17.53
CA GLU A 312 5.68 -9.63 18.56
C GLU A 312 6.77 -10.26 19.44
N GLN A 313 6.51 -11.45 20.00
CA GLN A 313 7.47 -12.13 20.87
C GLN A 313 8.79 -12.45 20.15
N THR A 314 8.72 -12.82 18.87
CA THR A 314 9.92 -13.04 18.06
C THR A 314 10.70 -11.75 17.89
N VAL A 315 10.04 -10.63 17.56
CA VAL A 315 10.72 -9.33 17.40
C VAL A 315 11.36 -8.88 18.71
N LEU A 316 10.65 -8.96 19.85
CA LEU A 316 11.17 -8.61 21.16
C LEU A 316 12.43 -9.43 21.50
N LYS A 317 12.36 -10.74 21.29
CA LYS A 317 13.48 -11.66 21.52
C LYS A 317 14.70 -11.33 20.65
N GLU A 318 14.51 -11.13 19.34
CA GLU A 318 15.63 -10.89 18.41
C GLU A 318 16.21 -9.46 18.54
N LEU A 319 15.45 -8.52 19.11
CA LEU A 319 15.93 -7.16 19.44
C LEU A 319 16.49 -7.03 20.87
N ASP A 320 16.51 -8.11 21.65
CA ASP A 320 16.94 -8.12 23.06
C ASP A 320 16.14 -7.12 23.94
N VAL A 321 14.85 -6.97 23.65
CA VAL A 321 13.90 -6.16 24.42
C VAL A 321 13.09 -7.10 25.32
N ASN A 322 13.33 -7.04 26.63
CA ASN A 322 12.62 -7.85 27.64
C ASN A 322 11.37 -7.15 28.17
#